data_AF-G3Y396-F1
#
_entry.id   AF-G3Y396-F1
#
_cell.length_a   1.000
_cell.length_b   1.000
_cell.length_c   1.000
_cell.angle_alpha   90.00
_cell.angle_beta   90.00
_cell.angle_gamma   90.00
#
_symmetry.space_group_name_H-M   'P 1'
#
loop_
_entity.id
_entity.type
_entity.pdbx_description
1 polymer ?
#
loop_
_entity_poly.entity_id
_entity_poly.type
_entity_poly.pdbx_seq_one_letter_code
_entity_poly.pdbx_strand_id
1 'polypeptide(L)'
;MDEAMPSASPSSPFEAGIYLPGGHNTDPPMTSDTDGYRLNHFMLRIRDPQRTLHFYIDLMGMRTIFTMNAGPFTMYYLGYPPTPSDRADLSAWASRVANVRELTQTIGLLEFYHTHGTEKDDEFRVSSGNSPPNLGFGHLGFTVPDVPAAVERLRREGVHVLKDLGDSSRESVPLSTWEEHRGFGTGDLHPKFKEIYDQIACVADPVG
;
A
#
# COMPACT_ATOMS: atom_id res chain seq x y z
N MET A 1 38.20 -11.60 35.19
CA MET A 1 37.61 -12.51 34.20
C MET A 1 36.67 -11.65 33.40
N ASP A 2 37.15 -11.13 32.27
CA ASP A 2 36.33 -10.40 31.31
C ASP A 2 35.47 -11.43 30.58
N GLU A 3 34.20 -11.51 30.94
CA GLU A 3 33.22 -12.26 30.19
C GLU A 3 32.88 -11.45 28.94
N ALA A 4 33.60 -11.72 27.85
CA ALA A 4 33.27 -11.16 26.55
C ALA A 4 31.84 -11.57 26.22
N MET A 5 30.93 -10.58 26.20
CA MET A 5 29.56 -10.81 25.77
C MET A 5 29.58 -11.45 24.38
N PRO A 6 28.82 -12.54 24.15
CA PRO A 6 28.78 -13.19 22.84
C PRO A 6 28.36 -12.15 21.81
N SER A 7 29.15 -12.01 20.73
CA SER A 7 28.79 -11.14 19.61
C SER A 7 27.42 -11.59 19.11
N ALA A 8 26.41 -10.74 19.30
CA ALA A 8 25.06 -11.04 18.86
C ALA A 8 25.12 -11.37 17.36
N SER A 9 24.56 -12.52 16.97
CA SER A 9 24.38 -12.86 15.57
C SER A 9 23.69 -11.67 14.87
N PRO A 10 24.08 -11.32 13.64
CA PRO A 10 23.44 -10.22 12.94
C PRO A 10 21.94 -10.49 12.83
N SER A 11 21.13 -9.46 13.07
CA SER A 11 19.65 -9.53 13.07
C SER A 11 19.06 -9.85 11.70
N SER A 12 19.87 -9.75 10.65
CA SER A 12 19.53 -10.03 9.26
C SER A 12 20.67 -10.81 8.60
N PRO A 13 20.39 -11.81 7.75
CA PRO A 13 21.41 -12.45 6.92
C PRO A 13 21.88 -11.54 5.77
N PHE A 14 21.22 -10.39 5.56
CA PHE A 14 21.58 -9.41 4.53
C PHE A 14 22.43 -8.29 5.13
N GLU A 15 23.54 -7.97 4.47
CA GLU A 15 24.40 -6.85 4.83
C GLU A 15 23.67 -5.51 4.67
N ALA A 16 23.74 -4.66 5.70
CA ALA A 16 23.07 -3.37 5.71
C ALA A 16 23.54 -2.48 4.55
N GLY A 17 22.59 -1.88 3.82
CA GLY A 17 22.88 -0.95 2.73
C GLY A 17 23.31 -1.59 1.41
N ILE A 18 23.43 -2.91 1.32
CA ILE A 18 23.71 -3.58 0.05
C ILE A 18 22.40 -3.78 -0.71
N TYR A 19 22.24 -3.07 -1.85
CA TYR A 19 21.17 -3.36 -2.79
C TYR A 19 21.50 -4.64 -3.55
N LEU A 20 20.73 -5.69 -3.30
CA LEU A 20 21.03 -7.04 -3.74
C LEU A 20 19.92 -7.57 -4.68
N PRO A 21 20.04 -7.37 -6.01
CA PRO A 21 19.07 -7.88 -6.98
C PRO A 21 18.90 -9.40 -6.88
N GLY A 22 17.66 -9.85 -6.69
CA GLY A 22 17.34 -11.27 -6.46
C GLY A 22 17.71 -11.78 -5.06
N GLY A 23 18.02 -10.90 -4.11
CA GLY A 23 18.50 -11.29 -2.80
C GLY A 23 19.75 -12.17 -2.91
N HIS A 24 19.84 -13.24 -2.13
CA HIS A 24 20.97 -14.19 -2.25
C HIS A 24 20.89 -15.08 -3.50
N ASN A 25 19.87 -14.91 -4.36
CA ASN A 25 19.61 -15.76 -5.53
C ASN A 25 19.49 -17.25 -5.16
N THR A 26 18.89 -17.51 -3.99
CA THR A 26 18.68 -18.85 -3.42
C THR A 26 17.25 -19.36 -3.58
N ASP A 27 16.39 -18.60 -4.28
CA ASP A 27 15.01 -19.01 -4.53
C ASP A 27 15.01 -20.29 -5.38
N PRO A 28 14.13 -21.26 -5.07
CA PRO A 28 13.98 -22.43 -5.92
C PRO A 28 13.47 -22.03 -7.30
N PRO A 29 13.77 -22.80 -8.35
CA PRO A 29 13.18 -22.55 -9.67
C PRO A 29 11.66 -22.65 -9.60
N MET A 30 10.96 -21.83 -10.40
CA MET A 30 9.51 -21.95 -10.52
C MET A 30 9.12 -23.32 -11.08
N THR A 31 8.06 -23.89 -10.53
CA THR A 31 7.43 -25.12 -11.04
C THR A 31 6.29 -24.78 -11.98
N SER A 32 5.95 -25.69 -12.89
CA SER A 32 4.80 -25.51 -13.80
C SER A 32 3.45 -25.43 -13.08
N ASP A 33 3.35 -25.88 -11.83
CA ASP A 33 2.12 -25.89 -11.04
C ASP A 33 1.57 -24.48 -10.76
N THR A 34 2.44 -23.46 -10.78
CA THR A 34 2.08 -22.05 -10.56
C THR A 34 2.15 -21.24 -11.84
N ASP A 35 2.30 -21.88 -13.01
CA ASP A 35 2.34 -21.18 -14.29
C ASP A 35 1.06 -20.37 -14.49
N GLY A 36 1.22 -19.06 -14.71
CA GLY A 36 0.13 -18.14 -14.92
C GLY A 36 -0.57 -17.65 -13.65
N TYR A 37 -0.10 -17.99 -12.45
CA TYR A 37 -0.59 -17.37 -11.21
C TYR A 37 -0.30 -15.86 -11.24
N ARG A 38 -1.27 -15.06 -10.80
CA ARG A 38 -1.19 -13.59 -10.77
C ARG A 38 -1.83 -13.05 -9.51
N LEU A 39 -1.24 -11.99 -8.97
CA LEU A 39 -1.86 -11.19 -7.92
C LEU A 39 -2.94 -10.29 -8.54
N ASN A 40 -4.19 -10.68 -8.34
CA ASN A 40 -5.34 -10.04 -8.96
C ASN A 40 -5.72 -8.71 -8.29
N HIS A 41 -6.01 -8.77 -6.98
CA HIS A 41 -6.50 -7.62 -6.21
C HIS A 41 -5.96 -7.61 -4.78
N PHE A 42 -6.05 -6.44 -4.16
CA PHE A 42 -5.96 -6.26 -2.70
C PHE A 42 -7.30 -5.79 -2.17
N MET A 43 -7.74 -6.38 -1.06
CA MET A 43 -8.95 -5.95 -0.37
C MET A 43 -8.59 -5.11 0.85
N LEU A 44 -9.16 -3.92 0.94
CA LEU A 44 -9.07 -3.02 2.09
C LEU A 44 -10.45 -2.79 2.68
N ARG A 45 -10.56 -2.95 4.00
CA ARG A 45 -11.76 -2.50 4.73
C ARG A 45 -11.74 -0.99 4.80
N ILE A 46 -12.89 -0.37 4.61
CA ILE A 46 -13.06 1.07 4.67
C ILE A 46 -14.19 1.45 5.62
N ARG A 47 -14.01 2.58 6.31
CA ARG A 47 -15.04 3.13 7.19
C ARG A 47 -16.11 3.88 6.40
N ASP A 48 -15.71 4.75 5.47
CA ASP A 48 -16.61 5.66 4.77
C ASP A 48 -16.35 5.62 3.25
N PRO A 49 -17.25 5.02 2.46
CA PRO A 49 -17.06 4.90 1.02
C PRO A 49 -17.08 6.25 0.30
N GLN A 50 -17.75 7.28 0.82
CA GLN A 50 -17.75 8.58 0.16
C GLN A 50 -16.35 9.18 0.15
N ARG A 51 -15.68 9.16 1.31
CA ARG A 51 -14.31 9.69 1.47
C ARG A 51 -13.30 8.81 0.75
N THR A 52 -13.42 7.47 0.81
CA THR A 52 -12.58 6.54 0.04
C THR A 52 -12.69 6.80 -1.46
N LEU A 53 -13.91 6.79 -2.01
CA LEU A 53 -14.11 6.88 -3.45
C LEU A 53 -13.68 8.25 -3.98
N HIS A 54 -13.89 9.33 -3.22
CA HIS A 54 -13.34 10.63 -3.59
C HIS A 54 -11.80 10.58 -3.75
N PHE A 55 -11.10 10.01 -2.78
CA PHE A 55 -9.65 9.88 -2.87
C PHE A 55 -9.21 8.99 -4.04
N TYR A 56 -9.73 7.77 -4.17
CA TYR A 56 -9.24 6.85 -5.19
C TYR A 56 -9.73 7.18 -6.61
N ILE A 57 -10.92 7.75 -6.78
CA ILE A 57 -11.49 8.09 -8.11
C ILE A 57 -11.12 9.50 -8.55
N ASP A 58 -11.40 10.50 -7.72
CA ASP A 58 -11.26 11.90 -8.10
C ASP A 58 -9.80 12.37 -7.95
N LEU A 59 -9.15 11.97 -6.86
CA LEU A 59 -7.77 12.37 -6.60
C LEU A 59 -6.77 11.44 -7.28
N MET A 60 -6.91 10.12 -7.17
CA MET A 60 -5.94 9.17 -7.73
C MET A 60 -6.27 8.72 -9.16
N GLY A 61 -7.50 8.96 -9.66
CA GLY A 61 -7.84 8.71 -11.06
C GLY A 61 -8.23 7.26 -11.39
N MET A 62 -8.43 6.40 -10.39
CA MET A 62 -8.99 5.06 -10.61
C MET A 62 -10.45 5.14 -11.04
N ARG A 63 -10.99 4.05 -11.59
CA ARG A 63 -12.38 3.96 -12.01
C ARG A 63 -13.03 2.71 -11.45
N THR A 64 -14.29 2.85 -11.06
CA THR A 64 -15.12 1.73 -10.62
C THR A 64 -15.34 0.77 -11.79
N ILE A 65 -15.01 -0.49 -11.56
CA ILE A 65 -15.29 -1.61 -12.45
C ILE A 65 -16.69 -2.13 -12.14
N PHE A 66 -16.95 -2.43 -10.87
CA PHE A 66 -18.28 -2.77 -10.39
C PHE A 66 -18.45 -2.40 -8.92
N THR A 67 -19.71 -2.37 -8.49
CA THR A 67 -20.10 -2.24 -7.09
C THR A 67 -21.16 -3.29 -6.81
N MET A 68 -21.02 -4.01 -5.70
CA MET A 68 -21.98 -5.03 -5.29
C MET A 68 -22.36 -4.81 -3.83
N ASN A 69 -23.63 -4.52 -3.59
CA ASN A 69 -24.20 -4.56 -2.25
C ASN A 69 -24.58 -6.01 -1.93
N ALA A 70 -23.93 -6.58 -0.92
CA ALA A 70 -24.14 -7.96 -0.48
C ALA A 70 -25.17 -8.09 0.65
N GLY A 71 -25.81 -6.99 1.07
CA GLY A 71 -26.71 -6.92 2.22
C GLY A 71 -26.04 -6.19 3.39
N PRO A 72 -25.20 -6.84 4.21
CA PRO A 72 -24.57 -6.22 5.37
C PRO A 72 -23.31 -5.39 5.04
N PHE A 73 -22.84 -5.47 3.80
CA PHE A 73 -21.67 -4.74 3.33
C PHE A 73 -21.79 -4.43 1.83
N THR A 74 -20.96 -3.53 1.35
CA THR A 74 -20.79 -3.24 -0.07
C THR A 74 -19.33 -3.32 -0.47
N MET A 75 -19.06 -3.98 -1.59
CA MET A 75 -17.74 -4.03 -2.19
C MET A 75 -17.67 -3.10 -3.41
N TYR A 76 -16.58 -2.35 -3.52
CA TYR A 76 -16.27 -1.46 -4.64
C TYR A 76 -14.97 -1.92 -5.27
N TYR A 77 -15.04 -2.43 -6.50
CA TYR A 77 -13.86 -2.86 -7.24
C TYR A 77 -13.39 -1.73 -8.16
N LEU A 78 -12.16 -1.27 -7.97
CA LEU A 78 -11.55 -0.17 -8.71
C LEU A 78 -10.29 -0.65 -9.45
N GLY A 79 -10.01 -0.02 -10.59
CA GLY A 79 -8.78 -0.21 -11.36
C GLY A 79 -8.46 0.98 -12.25
N TYR A 80 -7.30 0.96 -12.91
CA TYR A 80 -6.94 1.97 -13.91
C TYR A 80 -7.28 1.48 -15.32
N PRO A 81 -8.02 2.27 -16.13
CA PRO A 81 -8.21 1.98 -17.54
C PRO A 81 -6.87 2.14 -18.30
N PRO A 82 -6.27 1.06 -18.82
CA PRO A 82 -4.86 1.07 -19.24
C PRO A 82 -4.64 1.81 -20.56
N THR A 83 -5.60 1.77 -21.49
CA THR A 83 -5.43 2.36 -22.82
C THR A 83 -6.19 3.68 -22.99
N PRO A 84 -5.79 4.53 -23.97
CA PRO A 84 -6.58 5.72 -24.32
C PRO A 84 -8.03 5.39 -24.72
N SER A 85 -8.25 4.25 -25.39
CA SER A 85 -9.60 3.79 -25.75
C SER A 85 -10.43 3.46 -24.53
N ASP A 86 -9.84 2.78 -23.54
CA ASP A 86 -10.54 2.46 -22.29
C ASP A 86 -10.90 3.72 -21.51
N ARG A 87 -10.01 4.72 -21.53
CA ARG A 87 -10.26 6.03 -20.90
C ARG A 87 -11.32 6.85 -21.62
N ALA A 88 -11.51 6.64 -22.92
CA ALA A 88 -12.51 7.34 -23.73
C ALA A 88 -13.93 6.75 -23.53
N ASP A 89 -14.04 5.46 -23.24
CA ASP A 89 -15.32 4.77 -22.94
C ASP A 89 -15.21 3.93 -21.66
N LEU A 90 -15.33 4.62 -20.53
CA LEU A 90 -15.25 4.01 -19.20
C LEU A 90 -16.36 2.97 -18.96
N SER A 91 -17.53 3.14 -19.57
CA SER A 91 -18.66 2.23 -19.41
C SER A 91 -18.39 0.90 -20.10
N ALA A 92 -17.89 0.95 -21.33
CA ALA A 92 -17.49 -0.24 -22.07
C ALA A 92 -16.32 -0.95 -21.37
N TRP A 93 -15.32 -0.19 -20.91
CA TRP A 93 -14.19 -0.74 -20.14
C TRP A 93 -14.67 -1.44 -18.86
N ALA A 94 -15.48 -0.77 -18.03
CA ALA A 94 -15.95 -1.33 -16.77
C ALA A 94 -16.80 -2.60 -17.00
N SER A 95 -17.72 -2.56 -17.97
CA SER A 95 -18.57 -3.71 -18.31
C SER A 95 -17.76 -4.91 -18.81
N ARG A 96 -16.73 -4.65 -19.60
CA ARG A 96 -15.83 -5.67 -20.12
C ARG A 96 -14.98 -6.30 -19.00
N VAL A 97 -14.35 -5.48 -18.15
CA VAL A 97 -13.52 -5.96 -17.03
C VAL A 97 -14.36 -6.64 -15.94
N ALA A 98 -15.60 -6.21 -15.70
CA ALA A 98 -16.51 -6.83 -14.73
C ALA A 98 -16.95 -8.25 -15.14
N ASN A 99 -16.75 -8.66 -16.40
CA ASN A 99 -16.94 -10.05 -16.80
C ASN A 99 -15.95 -10.95 -16.04
N VAL A 100 -16.43 -12.03 -15.40
CA VAL A 100 -15.59 -12.89 -14.54
C VAL A 100 -14.33 -13.42 -15.23
N ARG A 101 -14.37 -13.64 -16.55
CA ARG A 101 -13.23 -14.10 -17.33
C ARG A 101 -12.14 -13.04 -17.42
N GLU A 102 -12.51 -11.78 -17.54
CA GLU A 102 -11.54 -10.68 -17.56
C GLU A 102 -11.14 -10.25 -16.16
N LEU A 103 -12.10 -10.21 -15.23
CA LEU A 103 -11.86 -9.83 -13.84
C LEU A 103 -10.75 -10.68 -13.24
N THR A 104 -10.80 -12.01 -13.41
CA THR A 104 -9.80 -12.95 -12.87
C THR A 104 -8.42 -12.86 -13.52
N GLN A 105 -8.30 -12.22 -14.69
CA GLN A 105 -7.04 -12.04 -15.42
C GLN A 105 -6.46 -10.64 -15.27
N THR A 106 -7.24 -9.70 -14.73
CA THR A 106 -6.84 -8.31 -14.50
C THR A 106 -5.97 -8.24 -13.26
N ILE A 107 -4.91 -7.43 -13.29
CA ILE A 107 -3.98 -7.26 -12.15
C ILE A 107 -4.08 -5.84 -11.61
N GLY A 108 -3.71 -5.66 -10.34
CA GLY A 108 -3.64 -4.34 -9.72
C GLY A 108 -5.00 -3.74 -9.42
N LEU A 109 -6.00 -4.58 -9.10
CA LEU A 109 -7.31 -4.12 -8.66
C LEU A 109 -7.32 -3.82 -7.15
N LEU A 110 -8.15 -2.86 -6.76
CA LEU A 110 -8.47 -2.63 -5.35
C LEU A 110 -9.93 -2.97 -5.09
N GLU A 111 -10.16 -3.83 -4.11
CA GLU A 111 -11.47 -4.11 -3.54
C GLU A 111 -11.62 -3.32 -2.25
N PHE A 112 -12.52 -2.34 -2.22
CA PHE A 112 -12.90 -1.67 -0.97
C PHE A 112 -14.12 -2.32 -0.38
N TYR A 113 -14.04 -2.72 0.88
CA TYR A 113 -15.09 -3.41 1.59
C TYR A 113 -15.65 -2.52 2.71
N HIS A 114 -16.87 -2.07 2.52
CA HIS A 114 -17.58 -1.21 3.47
C HIS A 114 -18.63 -2.02 4.23
N THR A 115 -18.42 -2.21 5.53
CA THR A 115 -19.46 -2.76 6.42
C THR A 115 -20.43 -1.63 6.79
N HIS A 116 -21.72 -1.82 6.52
CA HIS A 116 -22.70 -0.76 6.69
C HIS A 116 -22.83 -0.30 8.14
N GLY A 117 -22.92 1.01 8.35
CA GLY A 117 -23.04 1.63 9.68
C GLY A 117 -21.70 2.07 10.28
N THR A 118 -20.56 1.56 9.79
CA THR A 118 -19.23 1.99 10.27
C THR A 118 -18.95 3.48 10.01
N GLU A 119 -19.55 4.05 8.96
CA GLU A 119 -19.47 5.46 8.62
C GLU A 119 -20.17 6.37 9.65
N LYS A 120 -21.09 5.81 10.46
CA LYS A 120 -21.89 6.56 11.45
C LYS A 120 -21.33 6.48 12.87
N ASP A 121 -20.38 5.59 13.10
CA ASP A 121 -19.73 5.41 14.40
C ASP A 121 -18.42 6.22 14.43
N ASP A 122 -18.41 7.29 15.23
CA ASP A 122 -17.27 8.19 15.37
C ASP A 122 -16.09 7.58 16.14
N GLU A 123 -16.26 6.46 16.82
CA GLU A 123 -15.19 5.72 17.51
C GLU A 123 -14.64 4.59 16.64
N PHE A 124 -15.40 4.10 15.65
CA PHE A 124 -14.95 3.03 14.77
C PHE A 124 -13.72 3.44 13.95
N ARG A 125 -12.67 2.61 13.97
CA ARG A 125 -11.45 2.81 13.18
C ARG A 125 -11.06 1.50 12.51
N VAL A 126 -10.67 1.57 11.24
CA VAL A 126 -9.96 0.48 10.58
C VAL A 126 -8.49 0.57 10.98
N SER A 127 -7.84 -0.57 11.25
CA SER A 127 -6.39 -0.59 11.46
C SER A 127 -5.67 -0.51 10.12
N SER A 128 -4.79 0.47 9.97
CA SER A 128 -3.90 0.58 8.80
C SER A 128 -2.81 -0.50 8.78
N GLY A 129 -2.54 -1.14 9.92
CA GLY A 129 -1.41 -2.04 10.10
C GLY A 129 -0.09 -1.35 10.50
N ASN A 130 -0.07 -0.02 10.60
CA ASN A 130 1.13 0.75 10.96
C ASN A 130 1.08 1.33 12.38
N SER A 131 0.08 0.95 13.20
CA SER A 131 -0.09 1.44 14.56
C SER A 131 -0.18 0.27 15.55
N PRO A 132 0.68 0.23 16.58
CA PRO A 132 0.60 -0.77 17.64
C PRO A 132 -0.75 -0.73 18.38
N PRO A 133 -1.22 -1.87 18.92
CA PRO A 133 -0.59 -3.19 18.86
C PRO A 133 -0.86 -3.94 17.54
N ASN A 134 -1.64 -3.37 16.62
CA ASN A 134 -2.15 -4.05 15.44
C ASN A 134 -1.24 -3.85 14.22
N LEU A 135 0.05 -4.19 14.37
CA LEU A 135 1.03 -4.12 13.28
C LEU A 135 0.74 -5.20 12.23
N GLY A 136 0.90 -4.88 10.94
CA GLY A 136 0.54 -5.77 9.84
C GLY A 136 0.82 -5.17 8.46
N PHE A 137 -0.24 -4.94 7.67
CA PHE A 137 -0.11 -4.32 6.34
C PHE A 137 0.60 -2.96 6.41
N GLY A 138 1.48 -2.69 5.44
CA GLY A 138 2.27 -1.46 5.41
C GLY A 138 1.62 -0.37 4.57
N HIS A 139 1.64 -0.51 3.25
CA HIS A 139 1.12 0.51 2.33
C HIS A 139 0.82 -0.08 0.96
N LEU A 140 0.02 0.66 0.17
CA LEU A 140 -0.07 0.48 -1.27
C LEU A 140 0.97 1.38 -1.97
N GLY A 141 1.58 0.87 -3.03
CA GLY A 141 2.50 1.64 -3.88
C GLY A 141 1.82 2.05 -5.18
N PHE A 142 1.89 3.33 -5.54
CA PHE A 142 1.39 3.85 -6.82
C PHE A 142 2.52 4.48 -7.62
N THR A 143 2.63 4.12 -8.89
CA THR A 143 3.52 4.80 -9.82
C THR A 143 2.82 6.00 -10.42
N VAL A 144 3.46 7.16 -10.35
CA VAL A 144 3.01 8.41 -10.99
C VAL A 144 4.11 8.94 -11.91
N PRO A 145 3.76 9.73 -12.95
CA PRO A 145 4.77 10.31 -13.86
C PRO A 145 5.71 11.31 -13.17
N ASP A 146 5.22 12.02 -12.15
CA ASP A 146 5.93 13.07 -11.43
C ASP A 146 5.45 13.05 -9.97
N VAL A 147 6.31 12.57 -9.06
CA VAL A 147 5.99 12.45 -7.63
C VAL A 147 5.80 13.82 -6.98
N PRO A 148 6.71 14.81 -7.12
CA PRO A 148 6.48 16.16 -6.61
C PRO A 148 5.14 16.76 -7.03
N ALA A 149 4.81 16.72 -8.33
CA ALA A 149 3.57 17.31 -8.83
C ALA A 149 2.32 16.60 -8.30
N ALA A 150 2.37 15.27 -8.17
CA ALA A 150 1.27 14.50 -7.59
C ALA A 150 1.05 14.84 -6.11
N VAL A 151 2.12 14.89 -5.31
CA VAL A 151 2.06 15.23 -3.88
C VAL A 151 1.56 16.66 -3.67
N GLU A 152 2.05 17.63 -4.43
CA GLU A 152 1.58 19.02 -4.36
C GLU A 152 0.09 19.15 -4.69
N ARG A 153 -0.38 18.42 -5.71
CA ARG A 153 -1.81 18.39 -6.03
C ARG A 153 -2.61 17.79 -4.88
N LEU A 154 -2.21 16.63 -4.35
CA LEU A 154 -2.92 16.00 -3.23
C LEU A 154 -2.95 16.89 -1.99
N ARG A 155 -1.83 17.55 -1.67
CA ARG A 155 -1.74 18.52 -0.57
C ARG A 155 -2.72 19.68 -0.74
N ARG A 156 -2.83 20.23 -1.96
CA ARG A 156 -3.81 21.29 -2.28
C ARG A 156 -5.25 20.85 -2.12
N GLU A 157 -5.56 19.59 -2.43
CA GLU A 157 -6.88 19.00 -2.23
C GLU A 157 -7.12 18.56 -0.77
N GLY A 158 -6.21 18.90 0.15
CA GLY A 158 -6.36 18.68 1.58
C GLY A 158 -5.94 17.30 2.08
N VAL A 159 -5.25 16.51 1.26
CA VAL A 159 -4.72 15.20 1.67
C VAL A 159 -3.52 15.41 2.61
N HIS A 160 -3.51 14.66 3.72
CA HIS A 160 -2.42 14.69 4.68
C HIS A 160 -1.18 13.98 4.11
N VAL A 161 -0.07 14.71 3.98
CA VAL A 161 1.24 14.17 3.61
C VAL A 161 1.90 13.64 4.88
N LEU A 162 2.09 12.31 4.95
CA LEU A 162 2.74 11.63 6.06
C LEU A 162 4.27 11.74 5.97
N LYS A 163 4.79 11.71 4.75
CA LYS A 163 6.21 11.80 4.44
C LYS A 163 6.37 12.53 3.11
N ASP A 164 7.24 13.53 3.09
CA ASP A 164 7.60 14.24 1.86
C ASP A 164 8.82 13.61 1.15
N LEU A 165 9.07 14.03 -0.09
CA LEU A 165 10.30 13.70 -0.77
C LEU A 165 11.51 14.27 -0.03
N GLY A 166 12.60 13.51 0.04
CA GLY A 166 13.80 13.88 0.78
C GLY A 166 13.69 13.75 2.31
N ASP A 167 12.53 13.37 2.85
CA ASP A 167 12.41 13.07 4.27
C ASP A 167 12.77 11.60 4.54
N SER A 168 13.95 11.36 5.09
CA SER A 168 14.40 10.06 5.60
C SER A 168 14.72 10.12 7.10
N SER A 169 13.99 10.97 7.82
CA SER A 169 14.00 11.01 9.28
C SER A 169 13.54 9.67 9.88
N ARG A 170 13.92 9.42 11.13
CA ARG A 170 13.53 8.18 11.83
C ARG A 170 12.01 8.08 11.98
N GLU A 171 11.35 9.22 12.15
CA GLU A 171 9.91 9.38 12.34
C GLU A 171 9.12 9.09 11.05
N SER A 172 9.72 9.34 9.89
CA SER A 172 9.09 9.07 8.59
C SER A 172 9.03 7.57 8.26
N VAL A 173 9.95 6.77 8.79
CA VAL A 173 10.01 5.31 8.59
C VAL A 173 8.97 4.62 9.48
N PRO A 174 8.22 3.61 8.97
CA PRO A 174 7.22 2.86 9.73
C PRO A 174 7.86 1.88 10.73
N LEU A 175 8.61 2.42 11.69
CA LEU A 175 9.17 1.71 12.84
C LEU A 175 8.67 2.42 14.09
N SER A 176 7.81 1.78 14.87
CA SER A 176 7.12 2.43 15.97
C SER A 176 8.01 2.60 17.21
N THR A 177 7.75 3.62 18.03
CA THR A 177 8.40 3.76 19.34
C THR A 177 8.04 2.60 20.28
N TRP A 178 6.90 1.94 20.06
CA TRP A 178 6.49 0.75 20.80
C TRP A 178 7.43 -0.44 20.53
N GLU A 179 7.85 -0.63 19.27
CA GLU A 179 8.85 -1.64 18.90
C GLU A 179 10.22 -1.28 19.49
N GLU A 180 10.61 -0.01 19.37
CA GLU A 180 11.90 0.47 19.86
C GLU A 180 12.06 0.31 21.39
N HIS A 181 11.04 0.66 22.18
CA HIS A 181 11.05 0.45 23.64
C HIS A 181 11.18 -1.03 24.04
N ARG A 182 10.90 -1.96 23.13
CA ARG A 182 11.06 -3.41 23.31
C ARG A 182 12.40 -3.92 22.78
N GLY A 183 13.25 -3.04 22.27
CA GLY A 183 14.54 -3.37 21.67
C GLY A 183 14.44 -3.88 20.23
N PHE A 184 13.30 -3.71 19.56
CA PHE A 184 13.11 -4.11 18.15
C PHE A 184 13.40 -2.95 17.21
N GLY A 185 14.02 -3.25 16.06
CA GLY A 185 14.26 -2.25 15.01
C GLY A 185 15.10 -1.05 15.45
N THR A 186 16.02 -1.24 16.40
CA THR A 186 16.87 -0.18 16.96
C THR A 186 18.07 0.12 16.05
N GLY A 187 18.66 1.31 16.22
CA GLY A 187 19.82 1.77 15.45
C GLY A 187 19.46 2.74 14.33
N ASP A 188 20.48 3.21 13.63
CA ASP A 188 20.32 4.21 12.57
C ASP A 188 20.00 3.58 11.22
N LEU A 189 19.19 4.29 10.43
CA LEU A 189 18.97 3.95 9.02
C LEU A 189 20.29 4.08 8.24
N HIS A 190 20.65 3.04 7.51
CA HIS A 190 21.83 3.04 6.67
C HIS A 190 21.74 4.13 5.58
N PRO A 191 22.80 4.92 5.30
CA PRO A 191 22.77 6.02 4.32
C PRO A 191 22.23 5.64 2.94
N LYS A 192 22.67 4.49 2.40
CA LYS A 192 22.17 3.97 1.11
C LYS A 192 20.66 3.68 1.09
N PHE A 193 20.06 3.31 2.22
CA PHE A 193 18.61 3.16 2.31
C PHE A 193 17.92 4.53 2.24
N LYS A 194 18.47 5.54 2.93
CA LYS A 194 17.96 6.91 2.90
C LYS A 194 17.91 7.46 1.47
N GLU A 195 18.96 7.24 0.67
CA GLU A 195 18.99 7.64 -0.75
C GLU A 195 17.80 7.09 -1.56
N ILE A 196 17.39 5.84 -1.31
CA ILE A 196 16.23 5.22 -1.96
C ILE A 196 14.94 5.79 -1.38
N TYR A 197 14.87 5.88 -0.04
CA TYR A 197 13.67 6.29 0.68
C TYR A 197 13.31 7.76 0.43
N ASP A 198 14.29 8.61 0.14
CA ASP A 198 14.12 10.02 -0.23
C ASP A 198 13.35 10.20 -1.55
N GLN A 199 13.30 9.16 -2.40
CA GLN A 199 12.55 9.16 -3.67
C GLN A 199 11.07 8.79 -3.52
N ILE A 200 10.63 8.46 -2.31
CA ILE A 200 9.27 8.00 -2.01
C ILE A 200 8.55 9.10 -1.22
N ALA A 201 7.28 9.35 -1.53
CA ALA A 201 6.41 10.16 -0.70
C ALA A 201 5.25 9.31 -0.20
N CYS A 202 4.76 9.60 1.00
CA CYS A 202 3.61 8.91 1.58
C CYS A 202 2.53 9.91 1.93
N VAL A 203 1.30 9.61 1.54
CA VAL A 203 0.10 10.35 1.89
C VAL A 203 -0.85 9.43 2.65
N ALA A 204 -1.65 10.00 3.54
CA ALA A 204 -2.64 9.24 4.30
C ALA A 204 -3.84 8.87 3.42
N ASP A 205 -4.29 7.62 3.52
CA ASP A 205 -5.65 7.25 3.13
C ASP A 205 -6.64 8.00 4.04
N PRO A 206 -7.67 8.69 3.50
CA PRO A 206 -8.59 9.49 4.31
C PRO A 206 -9.40 8.69 5.35
N VAL A 207 -9.55 7.36 5.23
CA VAL A 207 -10.48 6.59 6.09
C VAL A 207 -9.88 5.40 6.85
N GLY A 208 -8.55 5.30 6.89
CA GLY A 208 -7.80 4.33 7.70
C GLY A 208 -7.03 3.31 6.88
#